data_AF-A0A9E0II90-F1
#
_entry.id   AF-A0A9E0II90-F1
#
_cell.length_a   1.000
_cell.length_b   1.000
_cell.length_c   1.000
_cell.angle_alpha   90.00
_cell.angle_beta   90.00
_cell.angle_gamma   90.00
#
_symmetry.space_group_name_H-M   'P 1'
#
loop_
_entity.id
_entity.type
_entity.pdbx_description
1 polymer ?
#
loop_
_entity_poly.entity_id
_entity_poly.type
_entity_poly.pdbx_seq_one_letter_code
_entity_poly.pdbx_strand_id
1 'polypeptide(L)'
;MASGKVRLGVLKSNEDNQGMTALMDELPDWICIARQQWKWQGQTRPTFATPPGPGQVSVWDFPRPPRLVQDTREVVVRWGEVEVARTHRAVLVLETSHPPSVYLPWDDVAKHLLEAAGGGSFCEWKGPATYWSLVSDESRLPRVAWSYPKPLAGAEILAECVAFYPANLNCQIDGARVRPQPGGFYGGWITPELVGPFKGEPGSEHW
;
A
#
# COMPACT_ATOMS: atom_id res chain seq x y z
N MET A 1 -49.22 -48.40 -34.84
CA MET A 1 -48.96 -48.97 -33.51
C MET A 1 -48.22 -47.89 -32.72
N ALA A 2 -48.91 -47.04 -31.94
CA ALA A 2 -49.17 -47.24 -30.51
C ALA A 2 -47.87 -47.63 -29.77
N SER A 3 -47.39 -46.98 -28.71
CA SER A 3 -47.97 -46.13 -27.68
C SER A 3 -46.79 -45.71 -26.79
N GLY A 4 -46.76 -44.49 -26.23
CA GLY A 4 -45.70 -44.14 -25.28
C GLY A 4 -45.82 -42.76 -24.65
N LYS A 5 -46.73 -42.64 -23.68
CA LYS A 5 -47.09 -41.44 -22.92
C LYS A 5 -45.90 -40.65 -22.33
N VAL A 6 -45.93 -39.33 -22.53
CA VAL A 6 -45.29 -38.33 -21.66
C VAL A 6 -46.00 -38.35 -20.30
N ARG A 7 -45.26 -38.53 -19.21
CA ARG A 7 -45.74 -38.25 -17.85
C ARG A 7 -44.97 -37.04 -17.29
N LEU A 8 -45.73 -35.99 -17.00
CA LEU A 8 -45.34 -34.89 -16.12
C LEU A 8 -45.10 -35.46 -14.72
N GLY A 9 -43.99 -35.09 -14.07
CA GLY A 9 -43.64 -35.60 -12.76
C GLY A 9 -42.69 -34.67 -11.99
N VAL A 10 -43.28 -33.65 -11.39
CA VAL A 10 -42.93 -33.05 -10.09
C VAL A 10 -41.55 -32.37 -9.94
N LEU A 11 -41.62 -31.05 -9.80
CA LEU A 11 -40.61 -30.21 -9.16
C LEU A 11 -40.21 -30.82 -7.79
N LYS A 12 -38.94 -31.19 -7.64
CA LYS A 12 -38.31 -31.30 -6.32
C LYS A 12 -37.25 -30.22 -6.20
N SER A 13 -37.31 -29.61 -5.03
CA SER A 13 -36.65 -28.43 -4.51
C SER A 13 -35.13 -28.55 -4.43
N ASN A 14 -34.51 -27.36 -4.48
CA ASN A 14 -33.15 -27.02 -4.09
C ASN A 14 -32.57 -27.87 -2.96
N GLU A 15 -31.38 -28.41 -3.22
CA GLU A 15 -30.28 -28.85 -2.35
C GLU A 15 -29.36 -29.60 -3.33
N ASP A 16 -28.35 -28.99 -3.93
CA ASP A 16 -27.05 -28.81 -3.31
C ASP A 16 -26.28 -27.66 -3.99
N ASN A 17 -26.36 -26.47 -3.40
CA ASN A 17 -25.41 -25.38 -3.64
C ASN A 17 -24.47 -25.24 -2.43
N GLN A 18 -24.07 -26.37 -1.83
CA GLN A 18 -23.17 -26.42 -0.67
C GLN A 18 -21.73 -26.79 -1.04
N GLY A 19 -21.38 -26.80 -2.33
CA GLY A 19 -20.04 -27.16 -2.82
C GLY A 19 -19.18 -26.00 -3.34
N MET A 20 -19.65 -24.75 -3.29
CA MET A 20 -18.98 -23.62 -3.98
C MET A 20 -18.78 -22.38 -3.11
N THR A 21 -18.81 -22.52 -1.78
CA THR A 21 -18.74 -21.37 -0.83
C THR A 21 -17.72 -21.56 0.29
N ALA A 22 -16.66 -22.36 0.07
CA ALA A 22 -15.62 -22.60 1.08
C ALA A 22 -14.19 -22.73 0.51
N LEU A 23 -13.85 -21.95 -0.54
CA LEU A 23 -12.50 -21.91 -1.12
C LEU A 23 -11.87 -20.51 -1.18
N MET A 24 -12.28 -19.63 -0.27
CA MET A 24 -11.56 -18.38 0.02
C MET A 24 -11.55 -18.23 1.54
N ASP A 25 -10.35 -18.10 2.12
CA ASP A 25 -10.04 -17.52 3.45
C ASP A 25 -9.06 -18.30 4.35
N GLU A 26 -8.16 -19.12 3.79
CA GLU A 26 -6.87 -19.36 4.46
C GLU A 26 -5.75 -18.74 3.65
N LEU A 27 -5.05 -17.78 4.27
CA LEU A 27 -3.84 -17.20 3.70
C LEU A 27 -2.79 -18.31 3.55
N PRO A 28 -2.05 -18.37 2.43
CA PRO A 28 -0.97 -19.33 2.27
C PRO A 28 0.01 -19.32 3.45
N ASP A 29 0.49 -20.49 3.89
CA ASP A 29 1.37 -20.64 5.06
C ASP A 29 2.59 -19.71 5.03
N TRP A 30 3.17 -19.51 3.85
CA TRP A 30 4.33 -18.64 3.72
C TRP A 30 4.02 -17.17 4.09
N ILE A 31 2.79 -16.70 3.88
CA ILE A 31 2.35 -15.37 4.34
C ILE A 31 2.28 -15.35 5.86
N CYS A 32 1.72 -16.39 6.47
CA CYS A 32 1.66 -16.52 7.93
C CYS A 32 3.06 -16.55 8.56
N ILE A 33 4.00 -17.29 7.95
CA ILE A 33 5.41 -17.34 8.38
C ILE A 33 6.08 -15.98 8.20
N ALA A 34 5.92 -15.33 7.04
CA ALA A 34 6.48 -14.01 6.78
C ALA A 34 5.98 -12.95 7.77
N ARG A 35 4.72 -13.03 8.21
CA ARG A 35 4.16 -12.12 9.23
C ARG A 35 4.77 -12.32 10.62
N GLN A 36 5.26 -13.53 10.93
CA GLN A 36 5.82 -13.88 12.25
C GLN A 36 7.31 -13.53 12.41
N GLN A 37 8.03 -13.25 11.32
CA GLN A 37 9.47 -13.01 11.36
C GLN A 37 9.88 -11.66 11.98
N TRP A 38 8.91 -10.76 12.23
CA TRP A 38 9.17 -9.39 12.63
C TRP A 38 9.37 -9.26 14.14
N LYS A 39 10.60 -8.92 14.54
CA LYS A 39 10.98 -8.67 15.94
C LYS A 39 10.36 -7.39 16.50
N TRP A 40 10.32 -6.32 15.73
CA TRP A 40 9.79 -5.02 16.16
C TRP A 40 8.43 -4.74 15.55
N GLN A 41 7.49 -4.39 16.41
CA GLN A 41 6.07 -4.25 16.05
C GLN A 41 5.38 -3.03 16.69
N GLY A 42 6.17 -2.09 17.25
CA GLY A 42 5.67 -0.81 17.78
C GLY A 42 5.28 -0.78 19.27
N GLN A 43 5.28 -1.92 19.98
CA GLN A 43 4.90 -1.97 21.40
C GLN A 43 6.03 -1.49 22.32
N THR A 44 7.29 -1.68 21.91
CA THR A 44 8.45 -1.21 22.67
C THR A 44 9.49 -0.66 21.72
N ARG A 45 9.83 0.61 21.93
CA ARG A 45 10.84 1.31 21.14
C ARG A 45 12.23 0.69 21.40
N PRO A 46 13.02 0.38 20.35
CA PRO A 46 14.40 -0.05 20.54
C PRO A 46 15.24 1.03 21.22
N THR A 47 16.25 0.62 22.00
CA THR A 47 17.14 1.56 22.72
C THR A 47 18.00 2.43 21.79
N PHE A 48 18.25 1.98 20.56
CA PHE A 48 18.99 2.75 19.56
C PHE A 48 18.11 3.78 18.84
N ALA A 49 16.78 3.73 19.01
CA ALA A 49 15.90 4.66 18.34
C ALA A 49 15.96 6.03 19.00
N THR A 50 16.00 7.08 18.18
CA THR A 50 16.08 8.45 18.66
C THR A 50 14.79 8.80 19.40
N PRO A 51 14.86 9.28 20.66
CA PRO A 51 13.68 9.74 21.38
C PRO A 51 13.03 10.94 20.67
N PRO A 52 11.70 10.94 20.47
CA PRO A 52 11.02 12.08 19.85
C PRO A 52 11.03 13.31 20.77
N GLY A 53 11.29 14.48 20.20
CA GLY A 53 11.06 15.76 20.86
C GLY A 53 9.58 16.17 20.86
N PRO A 54 9.24 17.34 21.43
CA PRO A 54 7.87 17.87 21.40
C PRO A 54 7.33 17.98 19.97
N GLY A 55 6.14 17.40 19.74
CA GLY A 55 5.48 17.40 18.43
C GLY A 55 6.06 16.42 17.41
N GLN A 56 7.08 15.64 17.76
CA GLN A 56 7.62 14.58 16.90
C GLN A 56 7.03 13.22 17.21
N VAL A 57 7.06 12.33 16.21
CA VAL A 57 6.62 10.93 16.30
C VAL A 57 7.74 10.03 15.82
N SER A 58 8.08 9.00 16.60
CA SER A 58 9.07 8.02 16.16
C SER A 58 8.43 6.98 15.26
N VAL A 59 9.08 6.68 14.13
CA VAL A 59 8.65 5.58 13.23
C VAL A 59 8.71 4.21 13.91
N TRP A 60 9.41 4.11 15.03
CA TRP A 60 9.51 2.89 15.84
C TRP A 60 8.29 2.67 16.75
N ASP A 61 7.43 3.67 16.89
CA ASP A 61 6.17 3.57 17.64
C ASP A 61 4.99 3.18 16.73
N PHE A 62 5.20 3.12 15.41
CA PHE A 62 4.20 2.62 14.47
C PHE A 62 4.03 1.10 14.61
N PRO A 63 2.81 0.58 14.44
CA PRO A 63 2.55 -0.83 14.65
C PRO A 63 3.04 -1.70 13.49
N ARG A 64 3.17 -2.98 13.79
CA ARG A 64 3.16 -4.06 12.80
C ARG A 64 2.23 -5.15 13.33
N PRO A 65 1.15 -5.57 12.61
CA PRO A 65 0.75 -5.23 11.25
C PRO A 65 0.60 -3.72 10.98
N PRO A 66 0.83 -3.25 9.73
CA PRO A 66 0.73 -1.83 9.40
C PRO A 66 -0.67 -1.29 9.70
N ARG A 67 -0.73 -0.06 10.22
CA ARG A 67 -2.00 0.64 10.45
C ARG A 67 -2.25 1.64 9.34
N LEU A 68 -3.45 1.59 8.77
CA LEU A 68 -3.91 2.50 7.73
C LEU A 68 -4.70 3.63 8.40
N VAL A 69 -4.32 4.89 8.12
CA VAL A 69 -4.93 6.08 8.73
C VAL A 69 -5.28 7.07 7.64
N GLN A 70 -6.52 7.56 7.64
CA GLN A 70 -6.90 8.67 6.75
C GLN A 70 -6.25 9.96 7.24
N ASP A 71 -5.75 10.76 6.31
CA ASP A 71 -5.11 12.03 6.57
C ASP A 71 -5.72 13.11 5.67
N THR A 72 -6.14 14.21 6.29
CA THR A 72 -6.84 15.32 5.64
C THR A 72 -5.92 16.49 5.27
N ARG A 73 -4.64 16.39 5.64
CA ARG A 73 -3.62 17.36 5.22
C ARG A 73 -3.50 17.38 3.70
N GLU A 74 -3.18 18.53 3.14
CA GLU A 74 -3.00 18.64 1.69
C GLU A 74 -1.76 17.86 1.27
N VAL A 75 -1.92 16.88 0.40
CA VAL A 75 -0.82 16.18 -0.24
C VAL A 75 -0.71 16.64 -1.69
N VAL A 76 0.48 17.06 -2.09
CA VAL A 76 0.78 17.48 -3.46
C VAL A 76 1.95 16.67 -3.99
N VAL A 77 1.81 16.14 -5.21
CA VAL A 77 2.87 15.43 -5.95
C VAL A 77 3.11 16.13 -7.28
N ARG A 78 4.35 16.55 -7.51
CA ARG A 78 4.77 17.15 -8.79
C ARG A 78 5.94 16.42 -9.41
N TRP A 79 5.92 16.34 -10.74
CA TRP A 79 7.03 15.89 -11.57
C TRP A 79 7.52 17.07 -12.40
N GLY A 80 8.61 17.71 -11.95
CA GLY A 80 8.96 19.05 -12.42
C GLY A 80 7.86 20.05 -12.07
N GLU A 81 7.37 20.78 -13.08
CA GLU A 81 6.25 21.72 -12.95
C GLU A 81 4.88 21.05 -13.13
N VAL A 82 4.84 19.77 -13.55
CA VAL A 82 3.58 19.05 -13.79
C VAL A 82 3.00 18.54 -12.48
N GLU A 83 1.78 18.94 -12.17
CA GLU A 83 1.02 18.40 -11.04
C GLU A 83 0.49 17.01 -11.38
N VAL A 84 1.02 15.99 -10.70
CA VAL A 84 0.64 14.60 -10.87
C VAL A 84 -0.56 14.26 -10.01
N ALA A 85 -0.62 14.82 -8.80
CA ALA A 85 -1.72 14.59 -7.88
C ALA A 85 -1.84 15.71 -6.83
N ARG A 86 -3.06 15.94 -6.36
CA ARG A 86 -3.38 16.82 -5.22
C ARG A 86 -4.59 16.28 -4.48
N THR A 87 -4.48 16.05 -3.17
CA THR A 87 -5.59 15.47 -2.38
C THR A 87 -5.61 15.94 -0.92
N HIS A 88 -6.79 15.91 -0.31
CA HIS A 88 -7.03 15.99 1.14
C HIS A 88 -7.62 14.66 1.69
N ARG A 89 -7.44 13.57 0.95
CA ARG A 89 -8.06 12.26 1.23
C ARG A 89 -7.02 11.16 1.23
N ALA A 90 -5.79 11.48 1.64
CA ALA A 90 -4.69 10.54 1.63
C ALA A 90 -4.92 9.43 2.67
N VAL A 91 -4.35 8.26 2.40
CA VAL A 91 -4.24 7.17 3.37
C VAL A 91 -2.75 6.97 3.68
N LEU A 92 -2.40 7.16 4.95
CA LEU A 92 -1.07 6.86 5.47
C LEU A 92 -0.99 5.41 5.90
N VAL A 93 0.04 4.70 5.42
CA VAL A 93 0.40 3.39 5.95
C VAL A 93 1.51 3.58 6.97
N LEU A 94 1.16 3.42 8.25
CA LEU A 94 2.10 3.51 9.38
C LEU A 94 2.65 2.12 9.68
N GLU A 95 3.97 1.95 9.55
CA GLU A 95 4.64 0.68 9.77
C GLU A 95 5.95 0.87 10.54
N THR A 96 6.22 0.03 11.53
CA THR A 96 7.42 0.09 12.38
C THR A 96 8.70 0.25 11.55
N SER A 97 9.57 1.20 11.93
CA SER A 97 10.86 1.56 11.28
C SER A 97 10.78 2.31 9.95
N HIS A 98 9.58 2.47 9.38
CA HIS A 98 9.36 3.17 8.12
C HIS A 98 8.65 4.51 8.34
N PRO A 99 9.11 5.60 7.69
CA PRO A 99 8.25 6.74 7.43
C PRO A 99 6.99 6.28 6.67
N PRO A 100 5.83 6.93 6.87
CA PRO A 100 4.61 6.49 6.23
C PRO A 100 4.74 6.49 4.70
N SER A 101 4.22 5.45 4.05
CA SER A 101 3.87 5.54 2.64
C SER A 101 2.53 6.26 2.50
N VAL A 102 2.44 7.17 1.54
CA VAL A 102 1.26 8.00 1.30
C VAL A 102 0.54 7.47 0.06
N TYR A 103 -0.71 7.04 0.25
CA TYR A 103 -1.60 6.57 -0.80
C TYR A 103 -2.61 7.65 -1.13
N LEU A 104 -2.73 7.98 -2.40
CA LEU A 104 -3.64 8.97 -2.93
C LEU A 104 -4.77 8.26 -3.68
N PRO A 105 -6.04 8.67 -3.51
CA PRO A 105 -7.13 8.13 -4.31
C PRO A 105 -6.86 8.35 -5.79
N TRP A 106 -7.12 7.35 -6.62
CA TRP A 106 -6.91 7.45 -8.06
C TRP A 106 -7.61 8.67 -8.69
N ASP A 107 -8.78 9.05 -8.19
CA ASP A 107 -9.55 10.19 -8.70
C ASP A 107 -8.89 11.56 -8.50
N ASP A 108 -7.92 11.65 -7.59
CA ASP A 108 -7.14 12.85 -7.31
C ASP A 108 -5.78 12.85 -8.05
N VAL A 109 -5.58 11.89 -8.96
CA VAL A 109 -4.34 11.67 -9.71
C VAL A 109 -4.59 11.89 -11.19
N ALA A 110 -3.65 12.54 -11.86
CA ALA A 110 -3.61 12.69 -13.32
C ALA A 110 -3.31 11.34 -14.00
N LYS A 111 -4.31 10.43 -14.03
CA LYS A 111 -4.18 9.04 -14.52
C LYS A 111 -3.58 8.94 -15.93
N HIS A 112 -3.79 9.94 -16.78
CA HIS A 112 -3.25 10.00 -18.14
C HIS A 112 -1.72 10.05 -18.19
N LEU A 113 -1.05 10.44 -17.09
CA LEU A 113 0.40 10.41 -16.95
C LEU A 113 0.93 9.04 -16.51
N LEU A 114 0.07 8.09 -16.12
CA LEU A 114 0.49 6.79 -15.61
C LEU A 114 0.34 5.69 -16.65
N GLU A 115 1.42 4.92 -16.82
CA GLU A 115 1.45 3.72 -17.63
C GLU A 115 1.87 2.53 -16.76
N ALA A 116 1.18 1.39 -16.90
CA ALA A 116 1.54 0.18 -16.18
C ALA A 116 2.97 -0.23 -16.51
N ALA A 117 3.78 -0.47 -15.48
CA ALA A 117 5.15 -0.92 -15.62
C ALA A 117 5.23 -2.43 -15.40
N GLY A 118 6.10 -3.10 -16.17
CA GLY A 118 6.36 -4.52 -15.98
C GLY A 118 6.91 -4.84 -14.58
N GLY A 119 6.64 -6.07 -14.15
CA GLY A 119 7.02 -6.58 -12.83
C GLY A 119 5.96 -6.34 -11.76
N GLY A 120 6.23 -6.86 -10.57
CA GLY A 120 5.36 -6.76 -9.41
C GLY A 120 6.13 -7.18 -8.17
N SER A 121 5.60 -6.85 -7.00
CA SER A 121 6.10 -7.36 -5.72
C SER A 121 4.92 -7.84 -4.89
N PHE A 122 5.19 -8.59 -3.82
CA PHE A 122 4.15 -9.02 -2.91
C PHE A 122 4.50 -8.57 -1.50
N CYS A 123 3.54 -7.96 -0.82
CA CYS A 123 3.64 -7.65 0.60
C CYS A 123 2.72 -8.60 1.37
N GLU A 124 3.26 -9.26 2.40
CA GLU A 124 2.54 -10.18 3.27
C GLU A 124 1.33 -9.54 3.98
N TRP A 125 1.31 -8.21 4.09
CA TRP A 125 0.20 -7.45 4.68
C TRP A 125 -0.81 -6.93 3.66
N LYS A 126 -0.37 -6.60 2.43
CA LYS A 126 -1.16 -5.83 1.47
C LYS A 126 -1.53 -6.61 0.22
N GLY A 127 -0.78 -7.66 -0.12
CA GLY A 127 -1.00 -8.48 -1.30
C GLY A 127 -0.09 -8.12 -2.48
N PRO A 128 -0.52 -8.45 -3.73
CA PRO A 128 0.27 -8.20 -4.93
C PRO A 128 0.22 -6.73 -5.34
N ALA A 129 1.40 -6.13 -5.56
CA ALA A 129 1.56 -4.77 -6.04
C ALA A 129 1.69 -4.71 -7.56
N THR A 130 1.07 -3.70 -8.16
CA THR A 130 1.29 -3.29 -9.56
C THR A 130 2.13 -2.03 -9.58
N TYR A 131 3.16 -1.99 -10.43
CA TYR A 131 4.01 -0.80 -10.60
C TYR A 131 3.54 0.07 -11.77
N TRP A 132 3.83 1.37 -11.67
CA TRP A 132 3.47 2.37 -12.66
C TRP A 132 4.65 3.30 -12.95
N SER A 133 4.77 3.71 -14.20
CA SER A 133 5.71 4.75 -14.63
C SER A 133 4.95 6.04 -14.87
N LEU A 134 5.56 7.19 -14.59
CA LEU A 134 5.08 8.45 -15.15
C LEU A 134 5.63 8.61 -16.56
N VAL A 135 4.77 9.01 -17.50
CA VAL A 135 5.08 9.13 -18.92
C VAL A 135 4.50 10.45 -19.43
N SER A 136 5.29 11.12 -20.24
CA SER A 136 4.90 12.30 -21.04
C SER A 136 5.51 12.14 -22.43
N ASP A 137 5.20 13.06 -23.34
CA ASP A 137 5.78 13.03 -24.69
C ASP A 137 7.30 13.17 -24.69
N GLU A 138 7.87 13.83 -23.68
CA GLU A 138 9.29 14.19 -23.62
C GLU A 138 10.11 13.33 -22.66
N SER A 139 9.46 12.61 -21.74
CA SER A 139 10.15 11.97 -20.62
C SER A 139 9.39 10.78 -20.05
N ARG A 140 10.14 9.88 -19.39
CA ARG A 140 9.61 8.75 -18.63
C ARG A 140 10.33 8.62 -17.30
N LEU A 141 9.56 8.48 -16.23
CA LEU A 141 10.06 8.15 -14.90
C LEU A 141 9.60 6.73 -14.53
N PRO A 142 10.46 5.71 -14.70
CA PRO A 142 10.05 4.32 -14.61
C PRO A 142 9.76 3.90 -13.17
N ARG A 143 8.70 3.09 -12.97
CA ARG A 143 8.37 2.43 -11.70
C ARG A 143 8.35 3.36 -10.48
N VAL A 144 7.88 4.59 -10.67
CA VAL A 144 7.83 5.64 -9.64
C VAL A 144 6.59 5.54 -8.75
N ALA A 145 5.62 4.72 -9.13
CA ALA A 145 4.40 4.51 -8.35
C ALA A 145 4.04 3.03 -8.24
N TRP A 146 3.24 2.69 -7.24
CA TRP A 146 2.67 1.37 -7.06
C TRP A 146 1.25 1.43 -6.49
N SER A 147 0.45 0.41 -6.75
CA SER A 147 -0.89 0.23 -6.19
C SER A 147 -1.14 -1.23 -5.82
N TYR A 148 -2.17 -1.46 -5.00
CA TYR A 148 -2.65 -2.79 -4.63
C TYR A 148 -4.07 -2.97 -5.15
N PRO A 149 -4.28 -3.36 -6.43
CA PRO A 149 -5.62 -3.45 -7.02
C PRO A 149 -6.46 -4.62 -6.46
N LYS A 150 -5.82 -5.58 -5.79
CA LYS A 150 -6.45 -6.72 -5.13
C LYS A 150 -5.84 -6.90 -3.75
N PRO A 151 -6.09 -5.96 -2.82
CA PRO A 151 -5.44 -5.98 -1.53
C PRO A 151 -5.92 -7.16 -0.69
N LEU A 152 -5.08 -7.60 0.25
CA LEU A 152 -5.47 -8.58 1.28
C LEU A 152 -6.39 -7.93 2.33
N ALA A 153 -7.03 -8.77 3.13
CA ALA A 153 -7.86 -8.34 4.25
C ALA A 153 -7.10 -7.41 5.20
N GLY A 154 -7.72 -6.28 5.57
CA GLY A 154 -7.13 -5.19 6.37
C GLY A 154 -6.45 -4.08 5.55
N ALA A 155 -6.30 -4.25 4.23
CA ALA A 155 -5.74 -3.26 3.32
C ALA A 155 -6.71 -2.82 2.20
N GLU A 156 -8.01 -3.12 2.34
CA GLU A 156 -9.04 -2.94 1.32
C GLU A 156 -9.15 -1.51 0.80
N ILE A 157 -8.96 -0.52 1.69
CA ILE A 157 -8.99 0.90 1.34
C ILE A 157 -7.92 1.29 0.30
N LEU A 158 -6.87 0.48 0.13
CA LEU A 158 -5.81 0.73 -0.84
C LEU A 158 -6.17 0.29 -2.27
N ALA A 159 -7.27 -0.45 -2.47
CA ALA A 159 -7.72 -0.91 -3.78
C ALA A 159 -7.85 0.25 -4.79
N GLU A 160 -8.39 1.38 -4.31
CA GLU A 160 -8.67 2.56 -5.11
C GLU A 160 -7.60 3.66 -4.97
N CYS A 161 -6.40 3.29 -4.51
CA CYS A 161 -5.31 4.22 -4.29
C CYS A 161 -4.03 3.85 -5.03
N VAL A 162 -3.15 4.85 -5.17
CA VAL A 162 -1.79 4.73 -5.68
C VAL A 162 -0.83 5.48 -4.77
N ALA A 163 0.36 4.93 -4.56
CA ALA A 163 1.44 5.57 -3.82
C ALA A 163 2.64 5.86 -4.74
N PHE A 164 3.46 6.84 -4.35
CA PHE A 164 4.60 7.32 -5.14
C PHE A 164 5.90 7.26 -4.34
N TYR A 165 6.99 6.92 -5.03
CA TYR A 165 8.35 7.06 -4.52
C TYR A 165 8.78 8.52 -4.62
N PRO A 166 9.08 9.21 -3.50
CA PRO A 166 9.29 10.67 -3.53
C PRO A 166 10.68 11.08 -4.04
N ALA A 167 11.60 10.14 -4.31
CA ALA A 167 13.01 10.45 -4.61
C ALA A 167 13.21 11.33 -5.86
N ASN A 168 12.39 11.15 -6.88
CA ASN A 168 12.46 11.89 -8.15
C ASN A 168 11.24 12.81 -8.37
N LEU A 169 10.53 13.13 -7.29
CA LEU A 169 9.32 13.95 -7.29
C LEU A 169 9.45 15.10 -6.29
N ASN A 170 8.73 16.17 -6.53
CA ASN A 170 8.53 17.20 -5.52
C ASN A 170 7.22 16.90 -4.79
N CYS A 171 7.34 16.31 -3.60
CA CYS A 171 6.22 15.92 -2.76
C CYS A 171 6.11 16.83 -1.54
N GLN A 172 4.88 17.20 -1.18
CA GLN A 172 4.58 18.02 -0.01
C GLN A 172 3.39 17.46 0.77
N ILE A 173 3.40 17.66 2.09
CA ILE A 173 2.25 17.48 2.98
C ILE A 173 2.06 18.79 3.76
N ASP A 174 0.90 19.43 3.64
CA ASP A 174 0.62 20.78 4.18
C ASP A 174 1.73 21.80 3.87
N GLY A 175 2.23 21.75 2.62
CA GLY A 175 3.33 22.60 2.16
C GLY A 175 4.72 22.22 2.69
N ALA A 176 4.82 21.31 3.67
CA ALA A 176 6.11 20.80 4.14
C ALA A 176 6.72 19.83 3.12
N ARG A 177 7.95 20.11 2.69
CA ARG A 177 8.65 19.27 1.70
C ARG A 177 9.01 17.92 2.28
N VAL A 178 8.70 16.86 1.52
CA VAL A 178 9.00 15.48 1.85
C VAL A 178 10.43 15.13 1.44
N ARG A 179 11.12 14.36 2.28
CA ARG A 179 12.38 13.70 1.93
C ARG A 179 12.15 12.19 1.70
N PRO A 180 12.82 11.57 0.73
CA PRO A 180 12.68 10.13 0.51
C PRO A 180 13.29 9.32 1.66
N GLN A 181 12.64 8.20 1.99
CA GLN A 181 13.26 7.16 2.79
C GLN A 181 14.57 6.68 2.12
N PRO A 182 15.67 6.47 2.88
CA PRO A 182 16.92 5.98 2.33
C PRO A 182 16.80 4.63 1.62
N GLY A 183 17.80 4.30 0.79
CA GLY A 183 17.91 3.00 0.12
C GLY A 183 17.17 2.85 -1.20
N GLY A 184 16.32 3.81 -1.59
CA GLY A 184 15.69 3.89 -2.91
C GLY A 184 14.63 2.81 -3.23
N PHE A 185 14.52 1.78 -2.40
CA PHE A 185 13.54 0.70 -2.55
C PHE A 185 12.25 0.95 -1.76
N TYR A 186 12.33 1.73 -0.67
CA TYR A 186 11.20 1.98 0.21
C TYR A 186 10.43 3.24 -0.16
N GLY A 187 9.11 3.15 -0.05
CA GLY A 187 8.16 4.21 -0.41
C GLY A 187 7.84 5.19 0.72
N GLY A 188 8.68 5.28 1.76
CA GLY A 188 8.41 6.13 2.92
C GLY A 188 8.64 7.61 2.64
N TRP A 189 7.74 8.45 3.14
CA TRP A 189 7.79 9.90 3.04
C TRP A 189 8.20 10.49 4.38
N ILE A 190 9.39 11.11 4.43
CA ILE A 190 9.90 11.74 5.65
C ILE A 190 9.46 13.20 5.70
N THR A 191 8.65 13.54 6.71
CA THR A 191 8.25 14.91 7.08
C THR A 191 8.97 15.36 8.36
N PRO A 192 9.01 16.67 8.68
CA PRO A 192 9.77 17.22 9.82
C PRO A 192 9.37 16.66 11.21
N GLU A 193 8.11 16.23 11.36
CA GLU A 193 7.59 15.63 12.58
C GLU A 193 8.07 14.20 12.81
N LEU A 194 8.65 13.52 11.81
CA LEU A 194 9.09 12.14 11.95
C LEU A 194 10.52 12.04 12.44
N VAL A 195 10.74 11.19 13.45
CA VAL A 195 12.06 10.85 13.95
C VAL A 195 12.40 9.38 13.73
N GLY A 196 13.63 9.14 13.31
CA GLY A 196 14.17 7.83 12.98
C GLY A 196 14.90 7.13 14.13
N PRO A 197 15.93 6.31 13.82
CA PRO A 197 16.50 6.08 12.49
C PRO A 197 15.48 5.41 11.56
N PHE A 198 15.63 5.62 10.25
CA PHE A 198 14.73 5.08 9.24
C PHE A 198 15.39 3.89 8.54
N LYS A 199 14.62 2.83 8.27
CA LYS A 199 15.12 1.71 7.47
C LYS A 199 15.56 2.19 6.07
N GLY A 200 16.58 1.55 5.50
CA GLY A 200 17.07 1.79 4.14
C GLY A 200 18.54 2.18 4.03
N GLU A 201 19.19 2.54 5.13
CA GLU A 201 20.65 2.70 5.16
C GLU A 201 21.35 1.34 5.31
N PRO A 202 22.62 1.21 4.87
CA PRO A 202 23.39 -0.03 5.06
C PRO A 202 23.38 -0.49 6.52
N GLY A 203 23.10 -1.76 6.76
CA GLY A 203 23.02 -2.34 8.11
C GLY A 203 21.62 -2.30 8.74
N SER A 204 20.63 -1.68 8.09
CA SER A 204 19.22 -1.67 8.55
C SER A 204 18.34 -2.79 7.98
N GLU A 205 18.92 -3.73 7.23
CA GLU A 205 18.19 -4.77 6.49
C GLU A 205 17.34 -5.65 7.41
N HIS A 206 17.80 -5.82 8.65
CA HIS A 206 17.20 -6.66 9.66
C HIS A 206 16.07 -6.01 10.47
N TRP A 207 15.83 -4.70 10.32
CA TRP A 207 14.80 -3.93 11.04
C TRP A 207 13.37 -4.25 10.62
#